data_AF-A0A0J5QBE4-F1
#
_entry.id   AF-A0A0J5QBE4-F1
#
_cell.length_a   1.000
_cell.length_b   1.000
_cell.length_c   1.000
_cell.angle_alpha   90.00
_cell.angle_beta   90.00
_cell.angle_gamma   90.00
#
_symmetry.space_group_name_H-M   'P 1'
#
loop_
_entity.id
_entity.type
_entity.pdbx_description
1 polymer ?
#
loop_
_entity_poly.entity_id
_entity_poly.type
_entity_poly.pdbx_seq_one_letter_code
_entity_poly.pdbx_strand_id
1 'polypeptide(L)'
;MRIEAWSVAPVTHRNLDPEWHYAGRDVPELLGVRVALRAGDRMGEGYAPFLPHLDTTPEVLETTACSIAAGLLAADLSDLDACVARLGPCSRARNAARSAAEMALLDLAARGAGASVAAMLGGAPRAVEVLRIIPVKSPVRMADIAGSLVAEGYRALKLKGTGDHEADIARIAAVRGAVGAGITLTVDANQAYDTCGALRLERALRPHDIWSLEQPVPANDRASLATVRQQSHARIEADEGLFDADDLDAVLTAEAADGISLKLARSGGLLPSRDMALRGAGRGVYARLGTAFGGPLVTLATATLAALCPTKGPAECAEFAHFDDGDHLWPTVRDGLLIPQKGPGFGQIRQSPWLAEWTG
;
A
#
# COMPACT_ATOMS: atom_id res chain seq x y z
N MET A 1 -9.24 -1.89 -29.28
CA MET A 1 -7.77 -1.65 -29.38
C MET A 1 -7.13 -2.85 -28.73
N ARG A 2 -6.26 -3.59 -29.42
CA ARG A 2 -5.76 -4.87 -28.89
C ARG A 2 -4.36 -4.74 -28.32
N ILE A 3 -4.06 -5.52 -27.28
CA ILE A 3 -2.71 -5.64 -26.74
C ILE A 3 -1.86 -6.41 -27.75
N GLU A 4 -0.82 -5.77 -28.27
CA GLU A 4 0.05 -6.27 -29.33
C GLU A 4 1.40 -6.76 -28.80
N ALA A 5 1.81 -6.29 -27.62
CA ALA A 5 3.04 -6.74 -26.98
C ALA A 5 2.99 -6.55 -25.47
N TRP A 6 3.82 -7.30 -24.76
CA TRP A 6 4.06 -7.19 -23.34
C TRP A 6 5.57 -7.22 -23.05
N SER A 7 5.96 -6.69 -21.90
CA SER A 7 7.34 -6.70 -21.42
C SER A 7 7.34 -6.74 -19.90
N VAL A 8 8.26 -7.51 -19.32
CA VAL A 8 8.50 -7.55 -17.87
C VAL A 8 9.95 -7.19 -17.64
N ALA A 9 10.18 -6.27 -16.71
CA ALA A 9 11.51 -5.81 -16.34
C ALA A 9 11.71 -5.99 -14.83
N PRO A 10 12.67 -6.81 -14.36
CA PRO A 10 13.09 -6.75 -12.98
C PRO A 10 13.70 -5.37 -12.70
N VAL A 11 13.42 -4.82 -11.53
CA VAL A 11 13.91 -3.51 -11.09
C VAL A 11 14.45 -3.58 -9.68
N THR A 12 15.43 -2.73 -9.42
CA THR A 12 16.04 -2.55 -8.10
C THR A 12 15.98 -1.08 -7.76
N HIS A 13 15.31 -0.76 -6.64
CA HIS A 13 15.30 0.57 -6.09
C HIS A 13 16.21 0.64 -4.87
N ARG A 14 17.15 1.57 -4.85
CA ARG A 14 18.06 1.81 -3.73
C ARG A 14 17.35 2.62 -2.67
N ASN A 15 17.54 2.22 -1.42
CA ASN A 15 17.09 3.01 -0.28
C ASN A 15 17.95 4.28 -0.17
N LEU A 16 17.29 5.42 -0.16
CA LEU A 16 17.90 6.76 -0.08
C LEU A 16 18.25 7.14 1.37
N ASP A 17 17.71 6.42 2.36
CA ASP A 17 18.00 6.59 3.78
C ASP A 17 18.65 5.31 4.35
N PRO A 18 19.99 5.27 4.48
CA PRO A 18 20.69 4.08 4.97
C PRO A 18 20.41 3.78 6.46
N GLU A 19 19.82 4.72 7.20
CA GLU A 19 19.42 4.51 8.60
C GLU A 19 17.93 4.15 8.74
N TRP A 20 17.21 3.98 7.63
CA TRP A 20 15.81 3.59 7.65
C TRP A 20 15.67 2.06 7.75
N HIS A 21 15.28 1.59 8.93
CA HIS A 21 14.99 0.18 9.18
C HIS A 21 13.48 -0.07 9.10
N TYR A 22 13.07 -1.04 8.28
CA TYR A 22 11.67 -1.46 8.18
C TYR A 22 11.41 -2.69 9.06
N ALA A 23 10.53 -2.55 10.05
CA ALA A 23 10.20 -3.63 11.01
C ALA A 23 11.46 -4.30 11.60
N GLY A 24 12.50 -3.50 11.89
CA GLY A 24 13.77 -3.96 12.44
C GLY A 24 14.73 -4.61 11.46
N ARG A 25 14.48 -4.52 10.13
CA ARG A 25 15.39 -5.04 9.09
C ARG A 25 15.97 -3.92 8.23
N ASP A 26 17.24 -4.11 7.88
CA ASP A 26 17.90 -3.32 6.83
C ASP A 26 17.35 -3.71 5.47
N VAL A 27 16.86 -2.71 4.73
CA VAL A 27 16.43 -2.86 3.34
C VAL A 27 17.25 -1.88 2.51
N PRO A 28 18.51 -2.23 2.15
CA PRO A 28 19.36 -1.35 1.35
C PRO A 28 18.84 -1.21 -0.08
N GLU A 29 18.17 -2.25 -0.57
CA GLU A 29 17.59 -2.32 -1.90
C GLU A 29 16.22 -2.98 -1.84
N LEU A 30 15.30 -2.49 -2.67
CA LEU A 30 13.98 -3.04 -2.91
C LEU A 30 13.95 -3.62 -4.32
N LEU A 31 13.96 -4.94 -4.40
CA LEU A 31 13.72 -5.66 -5.65
C LEU A 31 12.23 -5.60 -6.01
N GLY A 32 11.92 -5.66 -7.29
CA GLY A 32 10.55 -5.71 -7.79
C GLY A 32 10.51 -6.00 -9.28
N VAL A 33 9.31 -5.93 -9.84
CA VAL A 33 9.08 -6.08 -11.28
C VAL A 33 8.20 -4.95 -11.79
N ARG A 34 8.48 -4.54 -13.02
CA ARG A 34 7.58 -3.71 -13.82
C ARG A 34 6.99 -4.53 -14.94
N VAL A 35 5.71 -4.32 -15.18
CA VAL A 35 4.99 -4.91 -16.30
C VAL A 35 4.57 -3.78 -17.23
N ALA A 36 4.88 -3.91 -18.52
CA ALA A 36 4.41 -3.00 -19.55
C ALA A 36 3.58 -3.75 -20.60
N LEU A 37 2.49 -3.12 -21.04
CA LEU A 37 1.62 -3.60 -22.10
C LEU A 37 1.54 -2.54 -23.18
N ARG A 38 1.57 -2.95 -24.45
CA ARG A 38 1.52 -2.05 -25.61
C ARG A 38 0.34 -2.33 -26.51
N ALA A 39 -0.28 -1.27 -27.01
CA ALA A 39 -1.27 -1.31 -28.07
C ALA A 39 -1.09 -0.08 -28.98
N GLY A 40 -0.62 -0.28 -30.22
CA GLY A 40 -0.21 0.82 -31.09
C GLY A 40 0.94 1.63 -30.50
N ASP A 41 0.77 2.95 -30.41
CA ASP A 41 1.74 3.90 -29.85
C ASP A 41 1.62 4.06 -28.32
N ARG A 42 0.67 3.36 -27.69
CA ARG A 42 0.37 3.50 -26.26
C ARG A 42 1.00 2.39 -25.45
N MET A 43 1.49 2.76 -24.28
CA MET A 43 2.04 1.87 -23.28
C MET A 43 1.32 2.10 -21.95
N GLY A 44 0.91 1.03 -21.28
CA GLY A 44 0.52 1.05 -19.88
C GLY A 44 1.56 0.35 -19.02
N GLU A 45 1.77 0.84 -17.81
CA GLU A 45 2.80 0.35 -16.89
C GLU A 45 2.23 0.02 -15.51
N GLY A 46 2.75 -1.04 -14.90
CA GLY A 46 2.44 -1.45 -13.55
C GLY A 46 3.68 -1.94 -12.81
N TYR A 47 3.59 -2.03 -11.49
CA TYR A 47 4.72 -2.36 -10.63
C TYR A 47 4.27 -3.24 -9.46
N ALA A 48 5.15 -4.14 -9.03
CA ALA A 48 5.04 -4.79 -7.73
C ALA A 48 6.43 -4.97 -7.09
N PRO A 49 6.57 -4.73 -5.77
CA PRO A 49 7.77 -5.07 -5.05
C PRO A 49 7.85 -6.58 -4.85
N PHE A 50 9.07 -7.11 -4.80
CA PHE A 50 9.34 -8.44 -4.25
C PHE A 50 9.32 -8.36 -2.73
N LEU A 51 8.52 -9.22 -2.10
CA LEU A 51 8.46 -9.32 -0.66
C LEU A 51 8.54 -10.81 -0.27
N PRO A 52 9.55 -11.27 0.50
CA PRO A 52 9.74 -12.70 0.81
C PRO A 52 8.56 -13.43 1.47
N HIS A 53 7.61 -12.69 2.03
CA HIS A 53 6.41 -13.25 2.68
C HIS A 53 5.19 -13.31 1.73
N LEU A 54 5.28 -12.65 0.57
CA LEU A 54 4.32 -12.72 -0.55
C LEU A 54 4.83 -13.69 -1.61
N ASP A 55 6.12 -13.56 -1.94
CA ASP A 55 6.80 -14.23 -3.03
C ASP A 55 7.89 -15.17 -2.50
N THR A 56 8.10 -16.30 -3.17
CA THR A 56 9.18 -17.23 -2.79
C THR A 56 10.56 -16.64 -3.10
N THR A 57 10.76 -16.12 -4.33
CA THR A 57 11.99 -15.47 -4.78
C THR A 57 11.65 -14.36 -5.80
N PRO A 58 12.58 -13.42 -6.08
CA PRO A 58 12.38 -12.42 -7.15
C PRO A 58 12.10 -13.06 -8.52
N GLU A 59 12.75 -14.18 -8.83
CA GLU A 59 12.56 -14.91 -10.09
C GLU A 59 11.16 -15.53 -10.21
N VAL A 60 10.57 -15.96 -9.08
CA VAL A 60 9.18 -16.44 -9.05
C VAL A 60 8.20 -15.31 -9.32
N LEU A 61 8.44 -14.11 -8.75
CA LEU A 61 7.64 -12.91 -9.05
C LEU A 61 7.73 -12.57 -10.53
N GLU A 62 8.93 -12.51 -11.09
CA GLU A 62 9.17 -12.22 -12.51
C GLU A 62 8.51 -13.25 -13.44
N THR A 63 8.75 -14.54 -13.21
CA THR A 63 8.17 -15.62 -14.03
C THR A 63 6.65 -15.60 -13.99
N THR A 64 6.06 -15.32 -12.81
CA THR A 64 4.61 -15.20 -12.66
C THR A 64 4.08 -13.98 -13.39
N ALA A 65 4.78 -12.84 -13.33
CA ALA A 65 4.43 -11.63 -14.06
C ALA A 65 4.49 -11.85 -15.59
N CYS A 66 5.52 -12.52 -16.10
CA CYS A 66 5.63 -12.91 -17.51
C CYS A 66 4.45 -13.78 -17.96
N SER A 67 4.09 -14.79 -17.16
CA SER A 67 2.96 -15.68 -17.46
C SER A 67 1.62 -14.92 -17.53
N ILE A 68 1.36 -14.03 -16.57
CA ILE A 68 0.13 -13.22 -16.55
C ILE A 68 0.12 -12.22 -17.71
N ALA A 69 1.23 -11.53 -17.97
CA ALA A 69 1.34 -10.56 -19.06
C ALA A 69 1.17 -11.22 -20.44
N ALA A 70 1.74 -12.41 -20.64
CA ALA A 70 1.55 -13.20 -21.85
C ALA A 70 0.08 -13.57 -22.09
N GLY A 71 -0.68 -13.87 -21.03
CA GLY A 71 -2.12 -14.16 -21.11
C GLY A 71 -2.98 -12.98 -21.58
N LEU A 72 -2.46 -11.75 -21.50
CA LEU A 72 -3.13 -10.53 -21.97
C LEU A 72 -2.91 -10.26 -23.46
N LEU A 73 -2.02 -11.00 -24.14
CA LEU A 73 -1.77 -10.81 -25.57
C LEU A 73 -3.05 -10.96 -26.39
N ALA A 74 -3.22 -10.09 -27.39
CA ALA A 74 -4.40 -9.98 -28.24
C ALA A 74 -5.73 -9.70 -27.51
N ALA A 75 -5.73 -9.37 -26.21
CA ALA A 75 -6.94 -8.95 -25.50
C ALA A 75 -7.46 -7.62 -26.08
N ASP A 76 -8.78 -7.49 -26.21
CA ASP A 76 -9.41 -6.30 -26.76
C ASP A 76 -9.86 -5.35 -25.65
N LEU A 77 -9.21 -4.20 -25.57
CA LEU A 77 -9.44 -3.19 -24.53
C LEU A 77 -10.83 -2.53 -24.60
N SER A 78 -11.64 -2.82 -25.63
CA SER A 78 -13.07 -2.45 -25.62
C SER A 78 -13.90 -3.28 -24.64
N ASP A 79 -13.40 -4.45 -24.23
CA ASP A 79 -14.01 -5.32 -23.22
C ASP A 79 -13.04 -5.46 -22.04
N LEU A 80 -13.06 -4.45 -21.16
CA LEU A 80 -12.16 -4.39 -20.00
C LEU A 80 -12.41 -5.55 -19.04
N ASP A 81 -13.67 -5.97 -18.88
CA ASP A 81 -14.03 -7.09 -18.00
C ASP A 81 -13.43 -8.41 -18.50
N ALA A 82 -13.49 -8.67 -19.81
CA ALA A 82 -12.81 -9.82 -20.41
C ALA A 82 -11.28 -9.76 -20.26
N CYS A 83 -10.69 -8.55 -20.35
CA CYS A 83 -9.26 -8.37 -20.09
C CYS A 83 -8.91 -8.65 -18.63
N VAL A 84 -9.71 -8.17 -17.67
CA VAL A 84 -9.51 -8.43 -16.24
C VAL A 84 -9.65 -9.91 -15.92
N ALA A 85 -10.60 -10.61 -16.56
CA ALA A 85 -10.75 -12.06 -16.40
C ALA A 85 -9.50 -12.83 -16.83
N ARG A 86 -8.76 -12.36 -17.85
CA ARG A 86 -7.50 -12.98 -18.33
C ARG A 86 -6.35 -12.85 -17.34
N LEU A 87 -6.39 -11.93 -16.38
CA LEU A 87 -5.40 -11.85 -15.29
C LEU A 87 -5.43 -13.08 -14.38
N GLY A 88 -6.55 -13.82 -14.39
CA GLY A 88 -6.79 -14.95 -13.51
C GLY A 88 -7.17 -14.54 -12.07
N PRO A 89 -7.40 -15.54 -11.20
CA PRO A 89 -7.88 -15.32 -9.84
C PRO A 89 -6.80 -14.65 -8.97
N CYS A 90 -7.24 -14.02 -7.89
CA CYS A 90 -6.34 -13.60 -6.81
C CYS A 90 -5.92 -14.83 -6.00
N SER A 91 -4.65 -14.90 -5.65
CA SER A 91 -4.15 -15.81 -4.62
C SER A 91 -2.83 -15.28 -4.08
N ARG A 92 -2.55 -15.55 -2.81
CA ARG A 92 -1.34 -15.07 -2.12
C ARG A 92 -0.06 -15.24 -2.95
N ALA A 93 0.13 -16.40 -3.58
CA ALA A 93 1.33 -16.75 -4.34
C ALA A 93 1.50 -15.99 -5.68
N ARG A 94 0.48 -15.27 -6.17
CA ARG A 94 0.56 -14.51 -7.43
C ARG A 94 0.11 -13.06 -7.31
N ASN A 95 -0.38 -12.62 -6.16
CA ASN A 95 -1.04 -11.32 -6.01
C ASN A 95 -0.10 -10.15 -6.37
N ALA A 96 1.20 -10.23 -6.06
CA ALA A 96 2.15 -9.21 -6.45
C ALA A 96 2.26 -9.10 -7.98
N ALA A 97 2.54 -10.21 -8.67
CA ALA A 97 2.58 -10.26 -10.14
C ALA A 97 1.25 -9.82 -10.80
N ARG A 98 0.12 -10.30 -10.26
CA ARG A 98 -1.23 -9.93 -10.73
C ARG A 98 -1.48 -8.44 -10.56
N SER A 99 -1.07 -7.85 -9.44
CA SER A 99 -1.18 -6.42 -9.18
C SER A 99 -0.42 -5.60 -10.21
N ALA A 100 0.83 -5.98 -10.53
CA ALA A 100 1.62 -5.30 -11.54
C ALA A 100 0.96 -5.38 -12.93
N ALA A 101 0.47 -6.56 -13.31
CA ALA A 101 -0.21 -6.75 -14.60
C ALA A 101 -1.57 -6.00 -14.66
N GLU A 102 -2.35 -5.99 -13.58
CA GLU A 102 -3.62 -5.25 -13.52
C GLU A 102 -3.38 -3.74 -13.60
N MET A 103 -2.36 -3.22 -12.90
CA MET A 103 -1.97 -1.82 -13.02
C MET A 103 -1.62 -1.47 -14.48
N ALA A 104 -0.79 -2.28 -15.15
CA ALA A 104 -0.42 -2.05 -16.55
C ALA A 104 -1.63 -2.07 -17.49
N LEU A 105 -2.57 -3.00 -17.27
CA LEU A 105 -3.80 -3.11 -18.04
C LEU A 105 -4.69 -1.88 -17.87
N LEU A 106 -4.95 -1.49 -16.62
CA LEU A 106 -5.79 -0.32 -16.31
C LEU A 106 -5.17 0.97 -16.81
N ASP A 107 -3.85 1.11 -16.67
CA ASP A 107 -3.10 2.26 -17.18
C ASP A 107 -3.20 2.35 -18.72
N LEU A 108 -3.00 1.23 -19.42
CA LEU A 108 -3.12 1.17 -20.89
C LEU A 108 -4.55 1.50 -21.35
N ALA A 109 -5.56 0.93 -20.70
CA ALA A 109 -6.96 1.18 -21.02
C ALA A 109 -7.35 2.65 -20.81
N ALA A 110 -6.94 3.24 -19.68
CA ALA A 110 -7.23 4.63 -19.34
C ALA A 110 -6.51 5.60 -20.28
N ARG A 111 -5.24 5.35 -20.62
CA ARG A 111 -4.51 6.05 -21.70
C ARG A 111 -5.19 5.89 -23.05
N GLY A 112 -5.73 4.70 -23.30
CA GLY A 112 -6.56 4.38 -24.46
C GLY A 112 -7.76 5.33 -24.63
N ALA A 113 -8.41 5.63 -23.51
CA ALA A 113 -9.59 6.50 -23.42
C ALA A 113 -9.25 7.99 -23.24
N GLY A 114 -7.97 8.35 -23.09
CA GLY A 114 -7.57 9.73 -22.76
C GLY A 114 -8.05 10.20 -21.37
N ALA A 115 -8.26 9.26 -20.44
CA ALA A 115 -8.82 9.52 -19.12
C ALA A 115 -7.89 8.98 -18.01
N SER A 116 -8.04 9.49 -16.79
CA SER A 116 -7.42 8.86 -15.61
C SER A 116 -8.09 7.52 -15.29
N VAL A 117 -7.38 6.58 -14.66
CA VAL A 117 -7.95 5.31 -14.18
C VAL A 117 -9.12 5.56 -13.23
N ALA A 118 -9.02 6.57 -12.35
CA ALA A 118 -10.12 6.97 -11.47
C ALA A 118 -11.39 7.28 -12.27
N ALA A 119 -11.30 8.20 -13.24
CA ALA A 119 -12.43 8.60 -14.08
C ALA A 119 -12.99 7.45 -14.92
N MET A 120 -12.12 6.62 -15.49
CA MET A 120 -12.53 5.42 -16.26
C MET A 120 -13.34 4.44 -15.40
N LEU A 121 -13.00 4.31 -14.12
CA LEU A 121 -13.69 3.45 -13.16
C LEU A 121 -14.81 4.17 -12.38
N GLY A 122 -15.22 5.36 -12.82
CA GLY A 122 -16.35 6.11 -12.27
C GLY A 122 -16.05 6.91 -10.99
N GLY A 123 -14.79 7.07 -10.62
CA GLY A 123 -14.34 7.89 -9.49
C GLY A 123 -13.88 9.29 -9.89
N ALA A 124 -13.70 10.15 -8.89
CA ALA A 124 -13.12 11.48 -9.05
C ALA A 124 -11.80 11.58 -8.27
N PRO A 125 -10.67 11.91 -8.93
CA PRO A 125 -9.40 12.08 -8.24
C PRO A 125 -9.51 13.12 -7.12
N ARG A 126 -9.01 12.78 -5.93
CA ARG A 126 -9.01 13.67 -4.76
C ARG A 126 -7.70 13.59 -4.00
N ALA A 127 -7.36 14.68 -3.32
CA ALA A 127 -6.16 14.70 -2.48
C ALA A 127 -6.27 13.67 -1.35
N VAL A 128 -5.13 13.08 -0.99
CA VAL A 128 -5.03 12.06 0.04
C VAL A 128 -4.07 12.55 1.12
N GLU A 129 -4.50 12.51 2.38
CA GLU A 129 -3.61 12.81 3.51
C GLU A 129 -2.52 11.75 3.62
N VAL A 130 -1.26 12.19 3.56
CA VAL A 130 -0.09 11.31 3.59
C VAL A 130 0.33 11.08 5.03
N LEU A 131 0.45 9.81 5.38
CA LEU A 131 1.04 9.34 6.61
C LEU A 131 2.56 9.11 6.41
N ARG A 132 3.36 9.62 7.34
CA ARG A 132 4.82 9.38 7.36
C ARG A 132 5.19 8.39 8.45
N ILE A 133 5.93 7.35 8.08
CA ILE A 133 6.45 6.35 9.02
C ILE A 133 7.70 6.91 9.70
N ILE A 134 7.70 6.92 11.03
CA ILE A 134 8.88 7.29 11.82
C ILE A 134 9.73 6.04 12.01
N PRO A 135 11.01 6.05 11.58
CA PRO A 135 11.92 4.93 11.82
C PRO A 135 12.08 4.66 13.32
N VAL A 136 12.19 3.39 13.71
CA VAL A 136 12.46 3.02 15.11
C VAL A 136 13.85 3.52 15.49
N LYS A 137 13.91 4.50 16.41
CA LYS A 137 15.14 5.05 16.99
C LYS A 137 14.94 5.26 18.50
N SER A 138 15.83 6.01 19.15
CA SER A 138 15.62 6.45 20.53
C SER A 138 14.42 7.41 20.63
N PRO A 139 13.75 7.51 21.78
CA PRO A 139 12.60 8.40 21.95
C PRO A 139 12.87 9.86 21.53
N VAL A 140 14.04 10.40 21.90
CA VAL A 140 14.46 11.76 21.53
C VAL A 140 14.60 11.90 20.01
N ARG A 141 15.27 10.94 19.34
CA ARG A 141 15.44 11.00 17.89
C ARG A 141 14.12 10.87 17.13
N MET A 142 13.22 10.02 17.61
CA MET A 142 11.89 9.89 17.00
C MET A 142 11.07 11.18 17.18
N ALA A 143 11.17 11.84 18.33
CA ALA A 143 10.54 13.14 18.57
C ALA A 143 11.08 14.24 17.63
N ASP A 144 12.40 14.31 17.43
CA ASP A 144 13.04 15.25 16.50
C ASP A 144 12.57 15.04 15.05
N ILE A 145 12.54 13.79 14.60
CA ILE A 145 12.04 13.42 13.26
C ILE A 145 10.57 13.80 13.13
N ALA A 146 9.75 13.46 14.12
CA ALA A 146 8.33 13.79 14.13
C ALA A 146 8.08 15.30 14.03
N GLY A 147 8.81 16.11 14.80
CA GLY A 147 8.73 17.57 14.73
C GLY A 147 9.11 18.13 13.36
N SER A 148 10.15 17.56 12.73
CA SER A 148 10.60 17.96 11.40
C SER A 148 9.54 17.67 10.33
N LEU A 149 8.95 16.47 10.36
CA LEU A 149 7.86 16.08 9.45
C LEU A 149 6.62 16.97 9.63
N VAL A 150 6.28 17.33 10.86
CA VAL A 150 5.15 18.25 11.13
C VAL A 150 5.43 19.66 10.60
N ALA A 151 6.68 20.11 10.67
CA ALA A 151 7.13 21.39 10.10
C ALA A 151 7.11 21.39 8.57
N GLU A 152 7.35 20.25 7.92
CA GLU A 152 7.15 20.04 6.47
C GLU A 152 5.68 20.04 6.03
N GLY A 153 4.74 20.04 6.99
CA GLY A 153 3.31 20.13 6.74
C GLY A 153 2.54 18.81 6.91
N TYR A 154 3.22 17.70 7.21
CA TYR A 154 2.53 16.43 7.49
C TYR A 154 1.69 16.53 8.78
N ARG A 155 0.56 15.81 8.79
CA ARG A 155 -0.41 15.80 9.90
C ARG A 155 -0.72 14.41 10.44
N ALA A 156 -0.14 13.38 9.84
CA ALA A 156 -0.28 11.99 10.24
C ALA A 156 1.08 11.28 10.29
N LEU A 157 1.38 10.62 11.40
CA LEU A 157 2.62 9.90 11.63
C LEU A 157 2.34 8.48 12.11
N LYS A 158 3.13 7.51 11.65
CA LYS A 158 3.07 6.10 12.06
C LYS A 158 4.30 5.72 12.84
N LEU A 159 4.09 5.14 14.02
CA LEU A 159 5.13 4.55 14.84
C LEU A 159 5.05 3.03 14.75
N LYS A 160 6.17 2.36 14.98
CA LYS A 160 6.27 0.91 15.00
C LYS A 160 6.37 0.40 16.44
N GLY A 161 5.59 -0.63 16.78
CA GLY A 161 5.80 -1.41 17.99
C GLY A 161 6.90 -2.45 17.75
N THR A 162 7.77 -2.65 18.73
CA THR A 162 8.91 -3.56 18.65
C THR A 162 8.74 -4.82 19.50
N GLY A 163 7.64 -4.94 20.25
CA GLY A 163 7.44 -5.99 21.24
C GLY A 163 8.04 -5.67 22.61
N ASP A 164 8.68 -4.51 22.76
CA ASP A 164 9.25 -4.03 24.02
C ASP A 164 8.31 -2.95 24.56
N HIS A 165 7.41 -3.33 25.47
CA HIS A 165 6.40 -2.43 26.03
C HIS A 165 6.99 -1.12 26.55
N GLU A 166 8.06 -1.18 27.34
CA GLU A 166 8.60 0.01 27.99
C GLU A 166 9.23 0.96 26.96
N ALA A 167 10.00 0.40 26.02
CA ALA A 167 10.60 1.19 24.96
C ALA A 167 9.54 1.80 24.02
N ASP A 168 8.51 1.03 23.66
CA ASP A 168 7.46 1.47 22.74
C ASP A 168 6.59 2.57 23.37
N ILE A 169 6.21 2.41 24.64
CA ILE A 169 5.49 3.46 25.39
C ILE A 169 6.34 4.73 25.46
N ALA A 170 7.63 4.62 25.82
CA ALA A 170 8.52 5.77 25.91
C ALA A 170 8.68 6.51 24.58
N ARG A 171 8.81 5.79 23.46
CA ARG A 171 8.90 6.36 22.10
C ARG A 171 7.61 7.09 21.73
N ILE A 172 6.45 6.46 21.92
CA ILE A 172 5.15 7.05 21.57
C ILE A 172 4.88 8.29 22.43
N ALA A 173 5.17 8.22 23.74
CA ALA A 173 5.04 9.35 24.64
C ALA A 173 5.92 10.55 24.21
N ALA A 174 7.18 10.29 23.85
CA ALA A 174 8.10 11.33 23.39
C ALA A 174 7.62 11.99 22.09
N VAL A 175 7.21 11.20 21.11
CA VAL A 175 6.66 11.72 19.85
C VAL A 175 5.40 12.53 20.10
N ARG A 176 4.43 12.02 20.86
CA ARG A 176 3.21 12.76 21.22
C ARG A 176 3.54 14.08 21.92
N GLY A 177 4.49 14.08 22.86
CA GLY A 177 4.93 15.28 23.57
C GLY A 177 5.51 16.35 22.64
N ALA A 178 6.26 15.94 21.61
CA ALA A 178 6.87 16.85 20.65
C ALA A 178 5.88 17.43 19.63
N VAL A 179 4.92 16.62 19.16
CA VAL A 179 4.01 17.04 18.07
C VAL A 179 2.66 17.59 18.55
N GLY A 180 2.33 17.42 19.83
CA GLY A 180 1.07 17.86 20.43
C GLY A 180 -0.13 17.00 20.03
N ALA A 181 -1.33 17.36 20.51
CA ALA A 181 -2.55 16.57 20.34
C ALA A 181 -3.20 16.68 18.93
N GLY A 182 -2.84 17.70 18.14
CA GLY A 182 -3.45 17.94 16.83
C GLY A 182 -2.95 17.04 15.70
N ILE A 183 -1.91 16.23 15.95
CA ILE A 183 -1.31 15.34 14.96
C ILE A 183 -1.85 13.93 15.13
N THR A 184 -2.25 13.30 14.04
CA THR A 184 -2.75 11.93 14.05
C THR A 184 -1.57 10.97 14.21
N LEU A 185 -1.60 10.15 15.26
CA LEU A 185 -0.60 9.10 15.48
C LEU A 185 -1.23 7.73 15.28
N THR A 186 -0.63 6.90 14.44
CA THR A 186 -0.98 5.48 14.33
C THR A 186 0.18 4.64 14.85
N VAL A 187 -0.12 3.46 15.38
CA VAL A 187 0.88 2.52 15.87
C VAL A 187 0.68 1.19 15.16
N ASP A 188 1.72 0.67 14.54
CA ASP A 188 1.72 -0.64 13.90
C ASP A 188 2.71 -1.54 14.60
N ALA A 189 2.17 -2.56 15.24
CA ALA A 189 2.93 -3.46 16.08
C ALA A 189 3.44 -4.68 15.31
N ASN A 190 3.12 -4.83 14.02
CA ASN A 190 3.59 -5.91 13.16
C ASN A 190 3.60 -7.29 13.84
N GLN A 191 2.49 -7.65 14.50
CA GLN A 191 2.28 -8.92 15.19
C GLN A 191 3.16 -9.17 16.42
N ALA A 192 3.77 -8.13 16.99
CA ALA A 192 4.80 -8.27 18.03
C ALA A 192 4.29 -8.70 19.42
N TYR A 193 2.98 -8.71 19.67
CA TYR A 193 2.42 -9.01 20.99
C TYR A 193 1.45 -10.19 20.96
N ASP A 194 1.35 -10.89 22.08
CA ASP A 194 0.19 -11.73 22.37
C ASP A 194 -1.02 -10.86 22.79
N THR A 195 -2.18 -11.48 23.04
CA THR A 195 -3.41 -10.78 23.44
C THR A 195 -3.21 -9.93 24.69
N CYS A 196 -2.54 -10.49 25.71
CA CYS A 196 -2.29 -9.81 26.98
C CYS A 196 -1.35 -8.62 26.82
N GLY A 197 -0.27 -8.80 26.05
CA GLY A 197 0.67 -7.75 25.69
C GLY A 197 0.01 -6.64 24.89
N ALA A 198 -0.80 -6.97 23.90
CA ALA A 198 -1.54 -6.00 23.10
C ALA A 198 -2.47 -5.14 23.97
N LEU A 199 -3.24 -5.76 24.87
CA LEU A 199 -4.12 -5.04 25.81
C LEU A 199 -3.34 -4.18 26.81
N ARG A 200 -2.17 -4.65 27.28
CA ARG A 200 -1.29 -3.87 28.16
C ARG A 200 -0.75 -2.64 27.44
N LEU A 201 -0.30 -2.82 26.19
CA LEU A 201 0.16 -1.71 25.35
C LEU A 201 -0.96 -0.71 25.13
N GLU A 202 -2.12 -1.16 24.64
CA GLU A 202 -3.29 -0.31 24.37
C GLU A 202 -3.62 0.57 25.59
N ARG A 203 -3.73 -0.03 26.79
CA ARG A 203 -4.04 0.69 28.03
C ARG A 203 -3.01 1.77 28.35
N ALA A 204 -1.73 1.48 28.14
CA ALA A 204 -0.65 2.44 28.37
C ALA A 204 -0.65 3.57 27.32
N LEU A 205 -1.17 3.32 26.11
CA LEU A 205 -1.22 4.31 25.03
C LEU A 205 -2.46 5.22 25.07
N ARG A 206 -3.48 4.92 25.88
CA ARG A 206 -4.70 5.75 26.00
C ARG A 206 -4.43 7.24 26.27
N PRO A 207 -3.51 7.64 27.17
CA PRO A 207 -3.20 9.05 27.39
C PRO A 207 -2.58 9.77 26.18
N HIS A 208 -2.09 9.01 25.19
CA HIS A 208 -1.44 9.53 24.01
C HIS A 208 -2.38 9.66 22.80
N ASP A 209 -3.67 9.29 22.94
CA ASP A 209 -4.71 9.45 21.92
C ASP A 209 -4.26 9.02 20.53
N ILE A 210 -3.83 7.76 20.41
CA ILE A 210 -3.48 7.18 19.11
C ILE A 210 -4.77 6.87 18.34
N TRP A 211 -4.75 7.11 17.04
CA TRP A 211 -5.92 6.93 16.18
C TRP A 211 -6.23 5.47 15.88
N SER A 212 -5.17 4.66 15.66
CA SER A 212 -5.27 3.21 15.48
C SER A 212 -4.07 2.46 16.05
N LEU A 213 -4.32 1.20 16.42
CA LEU A 213 -3.35 0.15 16.69
C LEU A 213 -3.51 -0.94 15.62
N GLU A 214 -2.58 -1.00 14.69
CA GLU A 214 -2.54 -1.92 13.56
C GLU A 214 -1.79 -3.20 13.92
N GLN A 215 -2.42 -4.33 13.56
CA GLN A 215 -1.97 -5.71 13.75
C GLN A 215 -1.13 -5.94 15.03
N PRO A 216 -1.70 -5.75 16.23
CA PRO A 216 -0.96 -5.97 17.48
C PRO A 216 -0.63 -7.43 17.77
N VAL A 217 -1.42 -8.36 17.24
CA VAL A 217 -1.31 -9.81 17.47
C VAL A 217 -1.07 -10.59 16.18
N PRO A 218 -0.58 -11.84 16.22
CA PRO A 218 -0.36 -12.69 15.05
C PRO A 218 -1.54 -12.71 14.08
N ALA A 219 -1.26 -12.60 12.78
CA ALA A 219 -2.27 -12.49 11.73
C ALA A 219 -3.23 -13.69 11.64
N ASN A 220 -2.77 -14.87 12.06
CA ASN A 220 -3.58 -16.08 12.11
C ASN A 220 -4.49 -16.16 13.36
N ASP A 221 -4.32 -15.28 14.35
CA ASP A 221 -5.11 -15.26 15.58
C ASP A 221 -6.16 -14.12 15.58
N ARG A 222 -7.16 -14.30 14.73
CA ARG A 222 -8.28 -13.35 14.59
C ARG A 222 -9.13 -13.26 15.87
N ALA A 223 -9.16 -14.32 16.69
CA ALA A 223 -9.89 -14.33 17.95
C ALA A 223 -9.22 -13.39 18.98
N SER A 224 -7.89 -13.42 19.06
CA SER A 224 -7.14 -12.44 19.86
C SER A 224 -7.32 -11.03 19.32
N LEU A 225 -7.30 -10.83 18.01
CA LEU A 225 -7.50 -9.50 17.42
C LEU A 225 -8.89 -8.94 17.77
N ALA A 226 -9.94 -9.76 17.68
CA ALA A 226 -11.29 -9.41 18.12
C ALA A 226 -11.35 -9.08 19.62
N THR A 227 -10.66 -9.86 20.46
CA THR A 227 -10.59 -9.61 21.91
C THR A 227 -9.93 -8.26 22.22
N VAL A 228 -8.85 -7.92 21.52
CA VAL A 228 -8.17 -6.62 21.65
C VAL A 228 -9.10 -5.50 21.20
N ARG A 229 -9.76 -5.65 20.04
CA ARG A 229 -10.72 -4.67 19.52
C ARG A 229 -11.83 -4.35 20.49
N GLN A 230 -12.45 -5.36 21.09
CA GLN A 230 -13.57 -5.15 22.03
C GLN A 230 -13.19 -4.36 23.31
N GLN A 231 -11.90 -4.31 23.66
CA GLN A 231 -11.41 -3.63 24.86
C GLN A 231 -10.60 -2.36 24.57
N SER A 232 -10.37 -2.06 23.28
CA SER A 232 -9.51 -0.96 22.84
C SER A 232 -10.28 0.36 22.73
N HIS A 233 -9.64 1.46 23.12
CA HIS A 233 -10.11 2.82 22.84
C HIS A 233 -9.69 3.29 21.44
N ALA A 234 -8.51 2.83 20.98
CA ALA A 234 -8.04 3.06 19.63
C ALA A 234 -8.71 2.09 18.65
N ARG A 235 -8.78 2.48 17.37
CA ARG A 235 -9.27 1.57 16.32
C ARG A 235 -8.29 0.43 16.13
N ILE A 236 -8.79 -0.79 15.95
CA ILE A 236 -7.95 -1.94 15.62
C ILE A 236 -8.00 -2.19 14.11
N GLU A 237 -6.82 -2.30 13.50
CA GLU A 237 -6.68 -2.55 12.05
C GLU A 237 -6.02 -3.91 11.78
N ALA A 238 -6.55 -4.64 10.80
CA ALA A 238 -5.93 -5.87 10.28
C ALA A 238 -5.04 -5.57 9.06
N ASP A 239 -3.85 -6.18 9.01
CA ASP A 239 -2.84 -5.95 7.97
C ASP A 239 -2.29 -7.26 7.37
N GLU A 240 -1.38 -7.96 8.05
CA GLU A 240 -0.58 -9.05 7.46
C GLU A 240 -1.36 -10.30 7.03
N GLY A 241 -2.58 -10.47 7.52
CA GLY A 241 -3.45 -11.62 7.21
C GLY A 241 -4.48 -11.34 6.11
N LEU A 242 -4.36 -10.25 5.37
CA LEU A 242 -5.37 -9.78 4.42
C LEU A 242 -4.85 -9.77 2.98
N PHE A 243 -5.16 -10.83 2.22
CA PHE A 243 -4.72 -11.01 0.83
C PHE A 243 -5.87 -11.05 -0.18
N ASP A 244 -7.05 -11.48 0.22
CA ASP A 244 -8.19 -11.63 -0.70
C ASP A 244 -9.53 -11.50 0.03
N ALA A 245 -10.61 -11.76 -0.70
CA ALA A 245 -11.96 -11.68 -0.19
C ALA A 245 -12.25 -12.72 0.91
N ASP A 246 -11.63 -13.90 0.88
CA ASP A 246 -11.84 -14.94 1.89
C ASP A 246 -11.20 -14.51 3.22
N ASP A 247 -10.02 -13.90 3.15
CA ASP A 247 -9.39 -13.30 4.33
C ASP A 247 -10.23 -12.18 4.94
N LEU A 248 -10.82 -11.32 4.09
CA LEU A 248 -11.74 -10.28 4.54
C LEU A 248 -12.96 -10.89 5.21
N ASP A 249 -13.61 -11.87 4.59
CA ASP A 249 -14.79 -12.52 5.13
C ASP A 249 -14.48 -13.19 6.49
N ALA A 250 -13.28 -13.74 6.66
CA ALA A 250 -12.81 -14.25 7.94
C ALA A 250 -12.64 -13.14 8.99
N VAL A 251 -12.09 -11.97 8.63
CA VAL A 251 -11.99 -10.80 9.54
C VAL A 251 -13.37 -10.28 9.93
N LEU A 252 -14.29 -10.18 8.96
CA LEU A 252 -15.65 -9.69 9.17
C LEU A 252 -16.50 -10.65 10.00
N THR A 253 -16.34 -11.96 9.80
CA THR A 253 -17.04 -13.00 10.57
C THR A 253 -16.57 -13.05 12.02
N ALA A 254 -15.27 -12.88 12.24
CA ALA A 254 -14.70 -12.82 13.58
C ALA A 254 -14.91 -11.46 14.27
N GLU A 255 -15.48 -10.47 13.58
CA GLU A 255 -15.58 -9.08 14.04
C GLU A 255 -14.24 -8.52 14.55
N ALA A 256 -13.15 -8.91 13.88
CA ALA A 256 -11.81 -8.81 14.43
C ALA A 256 -11.17 -7.41 14.34
N ALA A 257 -11.65 -6.56 13.44
CA ALA A 257 -11.06 -5.24 13.21
C ALA A 257 -12.12 -4.16 12.95
N ASP A 258 -11.79 -2.91 13.28
CA ASP A 258 -12.57 -1.73 12.88
C ASP A 258 -12.19 -1.26 11.48
N GLY A 259 -10.96 -1.56 11.05
CA GLY A 259 -10.46 -1.23 9.72
C GLY A 259 -9.52 -2.28 9.13
N ILE A 260 -9.29 -2.18 7.83
CA ILE A 260 -8.38 -3.03 7.07
C ILE A 260 -7.33 -2.19 6.34
N SER A 261 -6.08 -2.66 6.32
CA SER A 261 -4.95 -2.03 5.62
C SER A 261 -4.79 -2.65 4.23
N LEU A 262 -5.24 -1.94 3.20
CA LEU A 262 -5.20 -2.43 1.81
C LEU A 262 -3.86 -2.13 1.16
N LYS A 263 -3.25 -3.14 0.55
CA LYS A 263 -1.98 -3.05 -0.19
C LYS A 263 -2.15 -3.76 -1.52
N LEU A 264 -1.97 -3.05 -2.64
CA LEU A 264 -2.29 -3.58 -3.98
C LEU A 264 -1.55 -4.91 -4.27
N ALA A 265 -0.26 -4.97 -3.96
CA ALA A 265 0.56 -6.17 -4.16
C ALA A 265 0.11 -7.38 -3.32
N ARG A 266 -0.55 -7.16 -2.17
CA ARG A 266 -1.13 -8.26 -1.37
C ARG A 266 -2.52 -8.62 -1.83
N SER A 267 -3.34 -7.64 -2.19
CA SER A 267 -4.74 -7.83 -2.60
C SER A 267 -4.88 -8.32 -4.05
N GLY A 268 -3.81 -8.29 -4.84
CA GLY A 268 -3.84 -8.72 -6.23
C GLY A 268 -4.12 -7.60 -7.23
N GLY A 269 -4.24 -6.35 -6.79
CA GLY A 269 -4.47 -5.19 -7.65
C GLY A 269 -5.46 -4.16 -7.11
N LEU A 270 -5.78 -3.16 -7.92
CA LEU A 270 -6.70 -2.07 -7.62
C LEU A 270 -8.16 -2.55 -7.52
N LEU A 271 -8.61 -3.39 -8.45
CA LEU A 271 -10.02 -3.83 -8.50
C LEU A 271 -10.37 -4.77 -7.33
N PRO A 272 -9.56 -5.79 -6.99
CA PRO A 272 -9.80 -6.59 -5.79
C PRO A 272 -9.75 -5.75 -4.50
N SER A 273 -8.81 -4.81 -4.40
CA SER A 273 -8.73 -3.90 -3.25
C SER A 273 -9.99 -3.04 -3.11
N ARG A 274 -10.53 -2.52 -4.22
CA ARG A 274 -11.79 -1.77 -4.24
C ARG A 274 -12.96 -2.63 -3.79
N ASP A 275 -13.06 -3.87 -4.28
CA ASP A 275 -14.11 -4.82 -3.88
C ASP A 275 -14.05 -5.11 -2.38
N MET A 276 -12.86 -5.42 -1.84
CA MET A 276 -12.65 -5.61 -0.40
C MET A 276 -13.05 -4.38 0.42
N ALA A 277 -12.69 -3.17 -0.02
CA ALA A 277 -13.09 -1.94 0.64
C ALA A 277 -14.62 -1.76 0.69
N LEU A 278 -15.32 -2.02 -0.41
CA LEU A 278 -16.77 -1.88 -0.49
C LEU A 278 -17.49 -2.93 0.37
N ARG A 279 -17.02 -4.18 0.35
CA ARG A 279 -17.55 -5.26 1.20
C ARG A 279 -17.36 -4.95 2.68
N GLY A 280 -16.16 -4.51 3.07
CA GLY A 280 -15.87 -4.09 4.45
C GLY A 280 -16.78 -2.94 4.89
N ALA A 281 -16.93 -1.92 4.06
CA ALA A 281 -17.78 -0.77 4.35
C ALA A 281 -19.24 -1.16 4.58
N GLY A 282 -19.76 -2.14 3.81
CA GLY A 282 -21.10 -2.70 4.00
C GLY A 282 -21.32 -3.38 5.35
N ARG A 283 -20.25 -3.69 6.08
CA ARG A 283 -20.23 -4.32 7.42
C ARG A 283 -19.68 -3.38 8.50
N GLY A 284 -19.51 -2.09 8.19
CA GLY A 284 -19.01 -1.09 9.14
C GLY A 284 -17.49 -1.10 9.36
N VAL A 285 -16.74 -1.87 8.57
CA VAL A 285 -15.27 -1.93 8.62
C VAL A 285 -14.69 -1.03 7.55
N TYR A 286 -13.86 -0.05 7.93
CA TYR A 286 -13.31 0.90 6.97
C TYR A 286 -12.03 0.38 6.30
N ALA A 287 -11.72 0.88 5.10
CA ALA A 287 -10.44 0.65 4.46
C ALA A 287 -9.48 1.82 4.69
N ARG A 288 -8.24 1.52 5.08
CA ARG A 288 -7.10 2.45 5.01
C ARG A 288 -6.18 2.02 3.88
N LEU A 289 -5.53 3.01 3.27
CA LEU A 289 -4.56 2.78 2.21
C LEU A 289 -3.19 2.51 2.84
N GLY A 290 -2.78 1.25 2.82
CA GLY A 290 -1.45 0.82 3.24
C GLY A 290 -0.46 0.86 2.08
N THR A 291 0.83 0.79 2.38
CA THR A 291 1.86 0.84 1.34
C THR A 291 2.22 -0.54 0.83
N ALA A 292 2.28 -0.70 -0.50
CA ALA A 292 3.19 -1.67 -1.10
C ALA A 292 4.41 -0.86 -1.54
N PHE A 293 5.55 -1.08 -0.89
CA PHE A 293 6.80 -0.36 -1.16
C PHE A 293 7.04 -0.15 -2.66
N GLY A 294 7.62 0.99 -3.02
CA GLY A 294 8.02 1.27 -4.39
C GLY A 294 7.98 2.75 -4.71
N GLY A 295 8.11 3.04 -6.00
CA GLY A 295 8.23 4.41 -6.51
C GLY A 295 6.89 5.15 -6.72
N PRO A 296 6.93 6.25 -7.50
CA PRO A 296 5.78 7.09 -7.82
C PRO A 296 4.56 6.34 -8.39
N LEU A 297 4.79 5.35 -9.26
CA LEU A 297 3.71 4.64 -9.96
C LEU A 297 2.78 3.89 -8.98
N VAL A 298 3.34 3.07 -8.10
CA VAL A 298 2.52 2.31 -7.11
C VAL A 298 1.87 3.24 -6.09
N THR A 299 2.53 4.35 -5.73
CA THR A 299 1.93 5.38 -4.86
C THR A 299 0.67 5.97 -5.49
N LEU A 300 0.73 6.38 -6.76
CA LEU A 300 -0.40 6.96 -7.47
C LEU A 300 -1.53 5.95 -7.71
N ALA A 301 -1.16 4.69 -8.00
CA ALA A 301 -2.14 3.61 -8.11
C ALA A 301 -2.87 3.35 -6.78
N THR A 302 -2.15 3.28 -5.66
CA THR A 302 -2.76 3.12 -4.33
C THR A 302 -3.65 4.32 -4.00
N ALA A 303 -3.20 5.55 -4.25
CA ALA A 303 -3.99 6.76 -4.02
C ALA A 303 -5.30 6.81 -4.84
N THR A 304 -5.32 6.14 -5.99
CA THR A 304 -6.53 6.03 -6.83
C THR A 304 -7.68 5.32 -6.12
N LEU A 305 -7.41 4.41 -5.17
CA LEU A 305 -8.47 3.78 -4.36
C LEU A 305 -9.32 4.82 -3.60
N ALA A 306 -8.71 5.91 -3.12
CA ALA A 306 -9.44 6.97 -2.43
C ALA A 306 -10.56 7.59 -3.29
N ALA A 307 -10.41 7.57 -4.62
CA ALA A 307 -11.41 8.06 -5.57
C ALA A 307 -12.51 7.03 -5.89
N LEU A 308 -12.28 5.74 -5.59
CA LEU A 308 -13.09 4.62 -6.08
C LEU A 308 -13.94 3.94 -5.00
N CYS A 309 -13.58 4.12 -3.73
CA CYS A 309 -14.29 3.54 -2.59
C CYS A 309 -14.17 4.43 -1.34
N PRO A 310 -15.04 4.22 -0.33
CA PRO A 310 -14.89 4.85 0.97
C PRO A 310 -13.58 4.39 1.64
N THR A 311 -12.69 5.33 1.87
CA THR A 311 -11.46 5.12 2.66
C THR A 311 -11.46 6.05 3.86
N LYS A 312 -10.80 5.65 4.95
CA LYS A 312 -10.75 6.43 6.19
C LYS A 312 -9.34 6.48 6.74
N GLY A 313 -9.00 7.65 7.31
CA GLY A 313 -7.70 7.90 7.89
C GLY A 313 -6.64 8.24 6.85
N PRO A 314 -5.42 8.49 7.32
CA PRO A 314 -4.30 8.90 6.47
C PRO A 314 -3.70 7.68 5.74
N ALA A 315 -3.12 7.91 4.57
CA ALA A 315 -2.62 6.87 3.66
C ALA A 315 -1.10 6.74 3.71
N GLU A 316 -0.61 5.51 3.70
CA GLU A 316 0.81 5.19 3.50
C GLU A 316 1.18 5.33 2.02
N CYS A 317 1.29 6.58 1.59
CA CYS A 317 1.60 6.98 0.22
C CYS A 317 2.82 7.91 0.21
N ALA A 318 3.92 7.48 0.85
CA ALA A 318 5.14 8.29 1.02
C ALA A 318 6.43 7.54 0.65
N GLU A 319 6.35 6.25 0.36
CA GLU A 319 7.50 5.35 0.18
C GLU A 319 8.33 5.71 -1.05
N PHE A 320 7.73 6.38 -2.04
CA PHE A 320 8.45 6.93 -3.19
C PHE A 320 9.56 7.92 -2.81
N ALA A 321 9.50 8.52 -1.61
CA ALA A 321 10.54 9.43 -1.12
C ALA A 321 11.73 8.69 -0.50
N HIS A 322 11.59 7.40 -0.21
CA HIS A 322 12.61 6.57 0.43
C HIS A 322 13.40 5.71 -0.56
N PHE A 323 12.89 5.52 -1.78
CA PHE A 323 13.50 4.70 -2.80
C PHE A 323 13.77 5.50 -4.06
N ASP A 324 14.91 5.29 -4.71
CA ASP A 324 15.16 5.92 -5.99
C ASP A 324 14.23 5.35 -7.09
N ASP A 325 13.73 6.22 -7.96
CA ASP A 325 13.00 5.82 -9.16
C ASP A 325 13.35 6.85 -10.23
N GLY A 326 14.38 6.54 -11.03
CA GLY A 326 14.84 7.41 -12.12
C GLY A 326 13.93 7.40 -13.36
N ASP A 327 12.86 6.61 -13.30
CA ASP A 327 12.01 6.31 -14.41
C ASP A 327 10.73 7.16 -14.41
N HIS A 328 10.30 7.63 -13.24
CA HIS A 328 9.09 8.43 -13.05
C HIS A 328 9.32 9.73 -12.28
N LEU A 329 8.63 10.80 -12.69
CA LEU A 329 8.56 12.02 -11.88
C LEU A 329 7.91 11.74 -10.53
N TRP A 330 8.42 12.41 -9.50
CA TRP A 330 7.86 12.34 -8.16
C TRP A 330 6.45 12.92 -8.11
N PRO A 331 5.52 12.29 -7.37
CA PRO A 331 4.21 12.87 -7.11
C PRO A 331 4.34 14.16 -6.29
N THR A 332 3.41 15.09 -6.51
CA THR A 332 3.38 16.33 -5.74
C THR A 332 2.70 16.10 -4.38
N VAL A 333 3.43 16.36 -3.30
CA VAL A 333 2.86 16.49 -1.95
C VAL A 333 2.91 17.97 -1.55
N ARG A 334 1.78 18.50 -1.05
CA ARG A 334 1.67 19.87 -0.55
C ARG A 334 0.92 19.86 0.77
N ASP A 335 1.51 20.45 1.80
CA ASP A 335 0.92 20.53 3.15
C ASP A 335 0.46 19.16 3.68
N GLY A 336 1.28 18.12 3.47
CA GLY A 336 0.97 16.74 3.87
C GLY A 336 -0.09 16.03 3.02
N LEU A 337 -0.57 16.65 1.93
CA LEU A 337 -1.55 16.06 1.01
C LEU A 337 -0.89 15.64 -0.31
N LEU A 338 -1.07 14.38 -0.70
CA LEU A 338 -0.74 13.90 -2.04
C LEU A 338 -1.76 14.46 -3.02
N ILE A 339 -1.28 15.28 -3.96
CA ILE A 339 -2.12 15.97 -4.94
C ILE A 339 -2.37 15.05 -6.15
N PRO A 340 -3.63 14.88 -6.58
CA PRO A 340 -3.94 14.10 -7.77
C PRO A 340 -3.23 14.64 -9.00
N GLN A 341 -2.54 13.75 -9.71
CA GLN A 341 -1.86 14.11 -10.94
C GLN A 341 -2.87 14.23 -12.08
N LYS A 342 -2.67 15.24 -12.94
CA LYS A 342 -3.47 15.42 -14.15
C LYS A 342 -2.92 14.55 -15.26
N GLY A 343 -3.80 13.96 -16.05
CA GLY A 343 -3.43 13.19 -17.23
C GLY A 343 -4.09 11.82 -17.27
N PRO A 344 -3.83 11.06 -18.35
CA PRO A 344 -4.34 9.72 -18.48
C PRO A 344 -3.64 8.72 -17.55
N GLY A 345 -4.22 7.53 -17.41
CA GLY A 345 -3.60 6.48 -16.59
C GLY A 345 -3.70 6.77 -15.10
N PHE A 346 -2.68 6.40 -14.32
CA PHE A 346 -2.56 6.81 -12.91
C PHE A 346 -2.02 8.26 -12.76
N GLY A 347 -1.75 8.96 -13.86
CA GLY A 347 -1.18 10.31 -13.87
C GLY A 347 0.33 10.35 -13.65
N GLN A 348 1.00 9.19 -13.65
CA GLN A 348 2.44 9.07 -13.65
C GLN A 348 3.05 9.58 -14.96
N ILE A 349 4.20 10.26 -14.84
CA ILE A 349 4.96 10.78 -15.98
C ILE A 349 6.30 10.05 -16.03
N ARG A 350 6.50 9.27 -17.09
CA ARG A 350 7.74 8.56 -17.37
C ARG A 350 8.79 9.54 -17.91
N GLN A 351 10.03 9.47 -17.43
CA GLN A 351 11.13 10.37 -17.85
C GLN A 351 12.22 9.69 -18.68
N SER A 352 12.24 8.36 -18.69
CA SER A 352 13.19 7.55 -19.43
C SER A 352 12.44 6.66 -20.44
N PRO A 353 13.10 6.20 -21.51
CA PRO A 353 12.51 5.23 -22.42
C PRO A 353 12.32 3.86 -21.74
N TRP A 354 11.37 3.07 -22.22
CA TRP A 354 11.29 1.65 -21.86
C TRP A 354 12.42 0.88 -22.56
N LEU A 355 13.29 0.21 -21.80
CA LEU A 355 14.49 -0.43 -22.31
C LEU A 355 14.40 -1.97 -22.41
N ALA A 356 13.47 -2.58 -21.68
CA ALA A 356 13.30 -4.04 -21.70
C ALA A 356 12.68 -4.52 -23.01
N GLU A 357 12.99 -5.76 -23.39
CA GLU A 357 12.53 -6.36 -24.64
C GLU A 357 11.02 -6.56 -24.66
N TRP A 358 10.42 -6.35 -25.83
CA TRP A 358 9.00 -6.55 -26.06
C TRP A 358 8.76 -7.92 -26.68
N THR A 359 7.80 -8.66 -26.14
CA THR A 359 7.29 -9.92 -26.69
C THR A 359 5.91 -9.67 -27.29
N GLY A 360 5.70 -10.05 -28.55
CA GLY A 360 4.45 -9.85 -29.31
C GLY A 360 3.83 -11.13 -29.82
#